data_AF-A0A8X6FCP5-F1
#
_entry.id   AF-A0A8X6FCP5-F1
#
_cell.length_a   1.000
_cell.length_b   1.000
_cell.length_c   1.000
_cell.angle_alpha   90.00
_cell.angle_beta   90.00
_cell.angle_gamma   90.00
#
_symmetry.space_group_name_H-M   'P 1'
#
loop_
_entity.id
_entity.type
_entity.pdbx_description
1 polymer ?
#
loop_
_entity_poly.entity_id
_entity_poly.type
_entity_poly.pdbx_seq_one_letter_code
_entity_poly.pdbx_strand_id
1 'polypeptide(L)' 'NPFNCDCRIAWFRDLVRDQKSKVVNMPRETRCESPPPLKGKAIAYVTGQDLGCAVDTAHIPVLSPVVSVLLFLFWILCT' A
#
# COMPACT_ATOMS: atom_id res chain seq x y z
N ASN A 1 12.74 -11.11 -16.56
CA ASN A 1 11.37 -11.51 -16.21
C ASN A 1 10.42 -10.36 -16.53
N PRO A 2 9.39 -10.53 -17.37
CA PRO A 2 8.42 -9.46 -17.65
C PRO A 2 7.43 -9.31 -16.48
N PHE A 3 7.65 -8.35 -15.61
CA PHE A 3 6.80 -8.17 -14.42
C PHE A 3 5.50 -7.44 -14.76
N ASN A 4 4.36 -8.03 -14.40
CA ASN A 4 3.06 -7.36 -14.45
C ASN A 4 2.79 -6.65 -13.13
N CYS A 5 2.80 -5.32 -13.16
CA CYS A 5 2.60 -4.46 -12.00
C CYS A 5 1.12 -4.22 -11.76
N ASP A 6 0.47 -5.24 -11.21
CA ASP A 6 -0.90 -5.21 -10.69
C ASP A 6 -0.91 -5.50 -9.18
N CYS A 7 -2.09 -5.51 -8.54
CA CYS A 7 -2.16 -5.66 -7.09
C CYS A 7 -1.51 -6.95 -6.56
N ARG A 8 -1.42 -8.01 -7.38
CA ARG A 8 -0.78 -9.28 -6.97
C ARG A 8 0.72 -9.14 -6.77
N ILE A 9 1.36 -8.09 -7.30
CA ILE A 9 2.78 -7.82 -7.10
C ILE A 9 3.07 -6.93 -5.88
N ALA A 10 2.04 -6.48 -5.14
CA ALA A 10 2.22 -5.57 -4.01
C ALA A 10 3.18 -6.11 -2.94
N TRP A 11 3.05 -7.39 -2.58
CA TRP A 11 3.96 -8.06 -1.63
C TRP A 11 5.42 -8.03 -2.10
N PHE A 12 5.63 -8.21 -3.41
CA PHE A 12 6.97 -8.21 -3.99
C PHE A 12 7.53 -6.79 -4.06
N ARG A 13 6.68 -5.79 -4.35
CA ARG A 13 7.04 -4.38 -4.27
C ARG A 13 7.51 -4.02 -2.86
N ASP A 14 6.79 -4.47 -1.84
CA ASP A 14 7.13 -4.22 -0.44
C ASP A 14 8.44 -4.92 -0.04
N LEU A 15 8.62 -6.17 -0.49
CA LEU A 15 9.88 -6.92 -0.30
C LEU A 15 11.08 -6.23 -0.98
N VAL A 16 10.90 -5.73 -2.21
CA VAL A 16 11.94 -5.02 -2.98
C VAL A 16 12.24 -3.65 -2.37
N ARG A 17 11.25 -3.00 -1.77
CA ARG A 17 11.41 -1.75 -1.02
C ARG A 17 12.18 -1.95 0.28
N ASP A 18 11.98 -3.08 0.95
CA ASP A 18 12.74 -3.43 2.14
C ASP A 18 14.18 -3.80 1.74
N GLN A 19 15.03 -2.78 1.63
CA GLN A 19 16.43 -2.87 1.21
C GLN A 19 17.28 -3.81 2.09
N LYS A 20 16.76 -4.26 3.23
CA LYS A 20 17.40 -5.25 4.11
C LYS A 20 17.13 -6.70 3.68
N SER A 21 16.23 -6.93 2.74
CA SER A 21 15.92 -8.26 2.24
C SER A 21 17.02 -8.75 1.30
N LYS A 22 17.88 -9.64 1.80
CA LYS A 22 18.95 -10.33 1.03
C LYS A 22 18.41 -11.18 -0.15
N VAL A 23 17.09 -11.31 -0.26
CA VAL A 23 16.41 -12.13 -1.27
C VAL A 23 16.46 -11.49 -2.67
N VAL A 24 16.57 -10.16 -2.76
CA VAL A 24 16.59 -9.44 -4.04
C VAL A 24 17.98 -8.84 -4.28
N ASN A 25 18.76 -9.47 -5.17
CA ASN A 25 20.12 -9.03 -5.48
C ASN A 25 20.18 -7.68 -6.24
N MET A 26 19.08 -7.23 -6.87
CA MET A 26 19.09 -6.03 -7.71
C MET A 26 17.75 -5.25 -7.72
N PRO A 27 17.32 -4.66 -6.58
CA PRO A 27 16.01 -4.04 -6.44
C PRO A 27 15.76 -2.80 -7.35
N ARG A 28 16.83 -2.22 -7.92
CA ARG A 28 16.75 -1.10 -8.87
C ARG A 28 16.55 -1.52 -10.32
N GLU A 29 16.83 -2.78 -10.65
CA GLU A 29 16.69 -3.30 -12.02
C GLU A 29 15.37 -4.04 -12.25
N THR A 30 14.70 -4.48 -11.17
CA THR A 30 13.37 -5.06 -11.24
C THR A 30 12.34 -4.00 -11.64
N ARG A 31 12.00 -3.99 -12.93
CA ARG A 31 11.09 -3.02 -13.58
C ARG A 31 9.82 -3.69 -14.08
N CYS A 32 8.74 -2.94 -14.09
CA CYS A 32 7.47 -3.34 -14.69
C CYS A 32 7.60 -3.44 -16.21
N GLU A 33 7.02 -4.47 -16.80
CA GLU A 33 6.87 -4.60 -18.26
C GLU A 33 5.43 -4.25 -18.69
N SER A 34 4.48 -4.51 -17.82
CA SER A 34 3.05 -4.24 -17.98
C SER A 34 2.48 -3.75 -16.65
N PRO A 35 1.38 -2.98 -16.62
CA PRO A 35 0.66 -2.41 -17.75
C PRO A 35 1.44 -1.27 -18.45
N PRO A 36 1.06 -0.84 -19.68
CA PRO A 36 1.72 0.25 -20.40
C PRO A 36 2.03 1.52 -19.58
N PRO A 37 1.14 2.05 -18.71
CA PRO A 37 1.44 3.23 -17.89
C PRO A 37 2.54 3.02 -16.84
N LEU A 38 2.86 1.77 -16.49
CA LEU A 38 3.91 1.44 -15.52
C LEU A 38 5.16 0.86 -16.18
N LYS A 39 5.13 0.58 -17.49
CA LYS A 39 6.26 -0.02 -18.21
C LYS A 39 7.56 0.78 -18.00
N GLY A 40 8.62 0.08 -17.64
CA GLY A 40 9.93 0.64 -17.36
C GLY A 40 10.09 1.25 -15.95
N LYS A 41 9.02 1.47 -15.18
CA LYS A 41 9.14 1.92 -13.79
C LYS A 41 9.73 0.81 -12.92
N ALA A 42 10.64 1.16 -12.02
CA ALA A 42 11.15 0.20 -11.05
C ALA A 42 10.03 -0.16 -10.06
N ILE A 43 9.87 -1.45 -9.77
CA ILE A 43 8.78 -1.95 -8.93
C ILE A 43 8.82 -1.26 -7.55
N ALA A 44 10.01 -1.01 -7.00
CA ALA A 44 10.23 -0.30 -5.73
C ALA A 44 9.59 1.10 -5.65
N TYR A 45 9.40 1.77 -6.80
CA TYR A 45 8.86 3.14 -6.89
C TYR A 45 7.39 3.19 -7.29
N VAL A 46 6.75 2.06 -7.60
CA VAL A 46 5.31 2.01 -7.92
C VAL A 46 4.51 2.15 -6.62
N THR A 47 3.46 2.97 -6.61
CA THR A 47 2.59 3.16 -5.44
C THR A 47 1.54 2.05 -5.33
N GLY A 48 0.92 1.86 -4.16
CA GLY A 48 -0.14 0.84 -4.01
C GLY A 48 -1.38 1.15 -4.86
N GLN A 49 -1.67 2.44 -5.04
CA GLN A 49 -2.74 2.93 -5.91
C GLN A 49 -2.45 2.65 -7.38
N ASP A 50 -1.20 2.86 -7.83
CA ASP A 50 -0.78 2.56 -9.20
C ASP A 50 -0.92 1.07 -9.54
N LEU A 51 -0.71 0.19 -8.55
CA LEU A 51 -0.93 -1.25 -8.70
C LEU A 51 -2.43 -1.63 -8.77
N GLY A 52 -3.34 -0.68 -8.54
CA GLY A 52 -4.77 -0.92 -8.52
C GLY A 52 -5.22 -1.75 -7.32
N CYS A 53 -4.46 -1.75 -6.22
CA CYS A 53 -4.92 -2.39 -4.98
C CYS A 53 -6.08 -1.57 -4.41
N ALA A 54 -7.19 -2.25 -4.11
CA ALA A 54 -8.18 -1.69 -3.22
C ALA A 54 -7.46 -1.38 -1.91
N VAL A 55 -7.58 -0.13 -1.44
CA VAL A 55 -7.23 0.17 -0.06
C VAL A 55 -8.16 -0.72 0.76
N ASP A 56 -7.60 -1.65 1.54
CA ASP A 56 -8.37 -2.32 2.57
C ASP A 56 -8.91 -1.22 3.49
N THR A 57 -10.15 -0.84 3.24
CA THR A 57 -10.91 0.14 3.99
C THR A 57 -11.07 -0.29 5.46
N ALA A 58 -10.59 -1.48 5.81
CA ALA A 58 -10.46 -1.98 7.17
C ALA A 58 -9.55 -1.11 8.07
N HIS A 59 -8.71 -0.23 7.51
CA HIS A 59 -7.93 0.75 8.28
C HIS A 59 -8.28 2.22 8.00
N ILE A 60 -9.39 2.50 7.30
CA ILE A 60 -10.07 3.76 7.62
C ILE A 60 -10.54 3.57 9.07
N PRO A 61 -10.23 4.48 10.01
CA PRO A 61 -10.98 4.51 11.25
C PRO A 61 -12.40 4.91 10.87
N VAL A 62 -13.22 3.96 10.40
CA VAL A 62 -14.64 3.96 10.72
C VAL A 62 -14.65 4.26 12.20
N LEU A 63 -15.11 5.47 12.57
CA LEU A 63 -14.95 6.03 13.90
C LEU A 63 -15.12 4.89 14.88
N SER A 64 -14.02 4.48 15.50
CA SER A 64 -14.06 3.37 16.45
C SER A 64 -15.22 3.71 17.39
N PRO A 65 -16.11 2.77 17.73
CA PRO A 65 -17.26 3.07 18.59
C PRO A 65 -16.82 3.79 19.87
N VAL A 66 -15.56 3.59 20.29
CA VAL A 66 -14.87 4.34 21.34
C VAL A 66 -14.83 5.86 21.07
N VAL A 67 -14.46 6.31 19.87
CA VAL A 67 -14.43 7.74 19.50
C VAL A 67 -15.83 8.34 19.53
N SER A 68 -16.83 7.64 18.98
CA SER A 68 -18.23 8.09 19.06
C SER A 68 -18.70 8.19 20.52
N VAL A 69 -18.45 7.17 21.35
CA VAL A 69 -18.81 7.17 22.77
C VAL A 69 -18.10 8.29 23.53
N LEU A 70 -16.81 8.53 23.28
CA LEU A 70 -16.07 9.62 23.91
C LEU A 70 -16.62 10.99 23.53
N LEU A 71 -17.01 11.20 22.28
CA LEU A 71 -17.65 12.45 21.84
C LEU A 71 -19.03 12.66 22.50
N PHE A 72 -19.84 11.61 22.61
CA PHE A 72 -21.13 11.67 23.32
C PHE A 72 -20.94 11.94 24.82
N LEU A 73 -19.98 11.29 25.47
CA LEU A 73 -19.66 11.53 26.88
C LEU A 73 -19.17 12.97 27.10
N PHE A 74 -18.30 13.49 26.21
CA PHE A 74 -17.87 14.88 26.27
C PHE A 74 -19.04 15.87 26.14
N TRP A 75 -20.00 15.60 25.26
CA TRP A 75 -21.19 16.43 25.09
C TRP A 75 -22.09 16.44 26.33
N ILE A 76 -22.25 15.28 26.98
CA ILE A 76 -23.01 15.13 28.23
C ILE A 76 -22.31 15.81 29.41
N LEU A 77 -20.97 15.71 29.52
CA LEU A 77 -20.22 16.36 30.61
C LEU A 77 -20.12 17.88 30.48
N CYS A 78 -20.26 18.43 29.27
CA CYS A 78 -20.17 19.86 29.00
C CYS A 78 -21.54 20.57 28.85
N THR A 79 -22.66 19.86 29.09
CA THR A 79 -24.02 20.42 29.15
C THR A 79 -24.51 20.40 30.59
#